data_AF-A0A8T4YXJ3-F1
#
_entry.id   AF-A0A8T4YXJ3-F1
#
_cell.length_a   1.000
_cell.length_b   1.000
_cell.length_c   1.000
_cell.angle_alpha   90.00
_cell.angle_beta   90.00
_cell.angle_gamma   90.00
#
_symmetry.space_group_name_H-M   'P 1'
#
loop_
_entity.id
_entity.type
_entity.pdbx_description
1 polymer ?
#
loop_
_entity_poly.entity_id
_entity_poly.type
_entity_poly.pdbx_seq_one_letter_code
_entity_poly.pdbx_strand_id
1 'polypeptide(L)' 'MCEFRVLLENETIFEGAVYAKATGSSVKVRDIIGSSREIGNVKIVEVDVTKERLVLERL' A
#
# COMPACT_ATOMS: atom_id res chain seq x y z
N MET A 1 -10.03 -13.47 -3.57
CA MET A 1 -8.82 -12.65 -3.85
C MET A 1 -8.94 -11.45 -2.94
N CYS A 2 -7.97 -11.20 -2.06
CA CYS A 2 -8.04 -10.08 -1.11
C CYS A 2 -7.32 -8.89 -1.74
N GLU A 3 -7.98 -7.75 -1.74
CA GLU A 3 -7.42 -6.48 -2.21
C GLU A 3 -7.34 -5.53 -1.03
N PHE A 4 -6.40 -4.59 -1.07
CA PHE A 4 -6.17 -3.63 0.00
C PHE A 4 -6.37 -2.20 -0.49
N ARG A 5 -7.02 -1.39 0.33
CA ARG A 5 -6.88 0.06 0.28
C ARG A 5 -5.56 0.43 0.93
N VAL A 6 -4.77 1.24 0.26
CA VAL A 6 -3.48 1.73 0.75
C VAL A 6 -3.71 3.10 1.35
N LEU A 7 -3.50 3.21 2.66
CA LEU A 7 -3.68 4.44 3.41
C LEU A 7 -2.33 5.08 3.70
N LEU A 8 -2.25 6.40 3.57
CA LEU A 8 -1.14 7.22 4.04
C LEU A 8 -1.75 8.41 4.77
N GLU A 9 -1.38 8.63 6.03
CA GLU A 9 -1.93 9.73 6.87
C GLU A 9 -3.47 9.73 6.90
N ASN A 10 -4.06 8.52 7.00
CA ASN A 10 -5.50 8.24 6.95
C ASN A 10 -6.21 8.52 5.61
N GLU A 11 -5.48 8.92 4.56
CA GLU A 11 -6.03 9.10 3.22
C GLU A 11 -5.79 7.88 2.35
N THR A 12 -6.81 7.43 1.61
CA THR A 12 -6.65 6.38 0.61
C THR A 12 -5.91 6.92 -0.61
N ILE A 13 -4.69 6.43 -0.84
CA ILE A 13 -3.84 6.86 -1.96
C ILE A 13 -3.77 5.85 -3.10
N PHE A 14 -4.25 4.62 -2.87
CA PHE A 14 -4.32 3.57 -3.89
C PHE A 14 -5.39 2.55 -3.48
N GLU A 15 -6.18 2.09 -4.43
CA GLU A 15 -7.22 1.08 -4.21
C GLU A 15 -6.92 -0.19 -4.99
N GLY A 16 -7.45 -1.33 -4.54
CA GLY A 16 -7.30 -2.59 -5.26
C GLY A 16 -5.89 -3.18 -5.20
N ALA A 17 -5.07 -2.81 -4.20
CA ALA A 17 -3.70 -3.34 -4.12
C ALA A 17 -3.72 -4.84 -3.80
N VAL A 18 -3.05 -5.64 -4.63
CA VAL A 18 -2.84 -7.09 -4.40
C VAL A 18 -1.38 -7.42 -4.12
N TYR A 19 -0.51 -6.42 -4.23
CA TYR A 19 0.92 -6.53 -4.01
C TYR A 19 1.43 -5.24 -3.39
N ALA A 20 2.32 -5.39 -2.41
CA ALA A 20 3.12 -4.30 -1.86
C ALA A 20 4.54 -4.78 -1.58
N LYS A 21 5.53 -3.96 -1.90
CA LYS A 21 6.95 -4.22 -1.59
C LYS A 21 7.63 -2.95 -1.10
N ALA A 22 8.16 -3.01 0.12
CA ALA A 22 9.09 -1.99 0.61
C ALA A 22 10.48 -2.19 -0.01
N THR A 23 11.08 -1.11 -0.50
CA THR A 23 12.44 -1.07 -1.06
C THR A 23 13.13 0.19 -0.56
N GLY A 24 14.06 0.07 0.39
CA GLY A 24 14.69 1.23 1.01
C GLY A 24 13.65 2.13 1.69
N SER A 25 13.53 3.38 1.23
CA SER A 25 12.56 4.37 1.71
C SER A 25 11.29 4.48 0.85
N SER A 26 11.06 3.56 -0.09
CA SER A 26 9.84 3.55 -0.92
C SER A 26 9.02 2.28 -0.76
N VAL A 27 7.73 2.37 -1.07
CA VAL A 27 6.82 1.23 -1.18
C VAL A 27 6.20 1.23 -2.57
N LYS A 28 6.33 0.11 -3.29
CA LYS A 28 5.66 -0.14 -4.56
C LYS A 28 4.40 -0.96 -4.33
N VAL A 29 3.26 -0.49 -4.81
CA VAL A 29 1.98 -1.20 -4.80
C VAL A 29 1.52 -1.54 -6.21
N ARG A 30 0.74 -2.60 -6.38
CA ARG A 30 0.20 -3.02 -7.68
C ARG A 30 -1.19 -3.64 -7.55
N ASP A 31 -2.06 -3.35 -8.54
CA ASP A 31 -3.41 -3.93 -8.66
C ASP A 31 -3.44 -5.26 -9.45
N ILE A 32 -4.62 -5.85 -9.58
CA ILE A 32 -4.84 -7.11 -10.30
C ILE A 32 -4.58 -7.03 -11.81
N ILE A 33 -4.73 -5.85 -12.41
CA ILE A 33 -4.52 -5.60 -13.84
C ILE A 33 -3.03 -5.35 -14.14
N GLY A 34 -2.22 -5.10 -13.11
CA GLY A 34 -0.79 -4.88 -13.19
C GLY A 34 -0.37 -3.41 -13.08
N SER A 35 -1.32 -2.47 -12.91
CA SER A 35 -1.02 -1.06 -12.68
C SER A 35 -0.26 -0.91 -11.37
N SER A 36 0.84 -0.17 -11.38
CA SER A 36 1.68 -0.02 -10.20
C SER A 36 1.99 1.43 -9.87
N ARG A 37 2.06 1.74 -8.57
CA ARG A 37 2.45 3.06 -8.05
C ARG A 37 3.59 2.88 -7.07
N GLU A 38 4.59 3.75 -7.14
CA GLU A 38 5.67 3.83 -6.16
C GLU A 38 5.48 5.07 -5.29
N ILE A 39 5.57 4.89 -3.98
CA ILE A 39 5.39 5.94 -2.98
C ILE A 39 6.70 6.06 -2.21
N GLY A 40 7.32 7.24 -2.26
CA GLY A 40 8.61 7.52 -1.62
C GLY A 40 8.48 8.11 -0.21
N ASN A 41 9.56 8.00 0.57
CA ASN A 41 9.68 8.43 1.95
C ASN A 41 8.57 7.88 2.86
N VAL A 42 8.30 6.58 2.73
CA VAL A 42 7.28 5.88 3.52
C VAL A 42 7.74 4.47 3.91
N LYS A 43 7.10 3.91 4.94
CA LYS A 43 7.21 2.50 5.38
C LYS A 43 5.83 1.88 5.55
N ILE A 44 5.73 0.56 5.44
CA ILE A 44 4.50 -0.19 5.78
C ILE A 44 4.49 -0.38 7.31
N VAL A 45 3.39 0.01 7.96
CA VAL A 45 3.26 -0.09 9.43
C VAL A 45 2.17 -1.06 9.88
N GLU A 46 1.17 -1.32 9.03
CA GLU A 46 0.11 -2.27 9.34
C GLU A 46 -0.39 -2.93 8.04
N VAL A 47 -0.67 -4.23 8.12
CA VAL A 47 -1.46 -4.94 7.13
C VAL A 47 -2.58 -5.64 7.89
N ASP A 48 -3.81 -5.21 7.64
CA ASP A 48 -5.00 -5.77 8.28
C ASP A 48 -5.89 -6.35 7.17
N VAL A 49 -5.81 -7.66 7.05
CA VAL A 49 -6.52 -8.46 6.05
C VAL A 49 -8.03 -8.42 6.28
N THR A 50 -8.47 -8.43 7.54
CA THR A 50 -9.90 -8.43 7.89
C THR A 50 -10.59 -7.13 7.49
N LYS A 51 -9.86 -6.01 7.50
CA LYS A 51 -10.37 -4.69 7.09
C LYS A 51 -9.92 -4.25 5.69
N GLU A 52 -9.21 -5.11 4.96
CA GLU A 52 -8.72 -4.83 3.61
C GLU A 52 -7.90 -3.52 3.56
N ARG A 53 -7.03 -3.31 4.56
CA ARG A 53 -6.20 -2.09 4.68
C ARG A 53 -4.70 -2.38 4.75
N LEU A 54 -3.93 -1.59 4.04
CA LEU A 54 -2.48 -1.51 4.11
C LEU A 54 -2.12 -0.08 4.50
N VAL A 55 -1.50 0.10 5.67
CA VAL A 55 -1.21 1.43 6.21
C VAL A 55 0.27 1.76 6.01
N LEU A 56 0.51 2.94 5.46
CA LEU A 56 1.81 3.56 5.28
C LEU A 56 1.96 4.75 6.23
N GLU A 57 3.19 4.98 6.68
CA GLU A 57 3.60 6.19 7.40
C GLU A 57 4.79 6.84 6.71
N ARG A 58 4.90 8.17 6.83
CA ARG A 58 6.11 8.91 6.45
C ARG A 58 7.29 8.46 7.30
N LEU A 59 8.48 8.43 6.68
CA LEU A 59 9.76 8.19 7.34
C LEU A 59 10.27 9.44 8.06
#